data_AF-A0A953HNE6-F1
#
_entry.id   AF-A0A953HNE6-F1
#
_cell.length_a   1.000
_cell.length_b   1.000
_cell.length_c   1.000
_cell.angle_alpha   90.00
_cell.angle_beta   90.00
_cell.angle_gamma   90.00
#
_symmetry.space_group_name_H-M   'P 1'
#
loop_
_entity.id
_entity.type
_entity.pdbx_description
1 polymer ?
#
loop_
_entity_poly.entity_id
_entity_poly.type
_entity_poly.pdbx_seq_one_letter_code
_entity_poly.pdbx_strand_id
1 'polypeptide(L)'
;MTQNTNPWATQIDPLAQDVAAVLRRMGGSAHQKDVVQCVAAMKRQRGETVAQDLTNRIVEVFERYRDLFFRPFGEGSMRWALQPGVA
;
A
#
# COMPACT_ATOMS: atom_id res chain seq x y z
N MET A 1 24.80 -12.50 -6.95
CA MET A 1 24.01 -13.21 -5.93
C MET A 1 22.78 -12.36 -5.65
N THR A 2 21.65 -12.65 -6.31
CA THR A 2 20.39 -11.94 -6.05
C THR A 2 19.88 -12.46 -4.71
N GLN A 3 20.08 -11.69 -3.63
CA GLN A 3 19.47 -12.03 -2.35
C GLN A 3 17.96 -12.03 -2.57
N ASN A 4 17.33 -13.19 -2.38
CA ASN A 4 15.88 -13.31 -2.34
C ASN A 4 15.40 -12.77 -0.99
N THR A 5 15.53 -11.45 -0.80
CA THR A 5 14.92 -10.73 0.31
C THR A 5 13.44 -10.65 0.02
N ASN A 6 12.69 -11.71 0.35
CA ASN A 6 11.24 -11.65 0.33
C ASN A 6 10.82 -10.57 1.33
N PRO A 7 10.37 -9.39 0.89
CA PRO A 7 10.10 -8.29 1.82
C PRO A 7 8.83 -8.57 2.66
N TRP A 8 8.10 -9.64 2.32
CA TRP A 8 6.97 -10.17 3.07
C TRP A 8 7.36 -11.20 4.15
N ALA A 9 8.64 -11.58 4.26
CA ALA A 9 9.09 -12.57 5.25
C ALA A 9 9.05 -12.03 6.70
N THR A 10 9.05 -10.71 6.87
CA THR A 10 8.83 -10.05 8.16
C THR A 10 7.33 -9.78 8.34
N GLN A 11 6.81 -9.95 9.56
CA GLN A 11 5.45 -9.54 9.87
C GLN A 11 5.32 -8.01 9.72
N ILE A 12 4.74 -7.56 8.61
CA ILE A 12 4.48 -6.14 8.36
C ILE A 12 3.08 -5.73 8.80
N ASP A 13 2.86 -4.42 8.96
CA ASP A 13 1.57 -3.82 9.33
C ASP A 13 0.43 -4.35 8.43
N PRO A 14 -0.70 -4.82 9.00
CA PRO A 14 -1.86 -5.27 8.22
C PRO A 14 -2.36 -4.22 7.21
N LEU A 15 -2.26 -2.93 7.53
CA LEU A 15 -2.63 -1.84 6.63
C LEU A 15 -1.68 -1.74 5.44
N ALA A 16 -0.39 -2.05 5.62
CA ALA A 16 0.56 -2.14 4.51
C ALA A 16 0.20 -3.29 3.56
N GLN A 17 -0.22 -4.43 4.12
CA GLN A 17 -0.69 -5.57 3.33
C GLN A 17 -1.93 -5.22 2.51
N ASP A 18 -2.87 -4.48 3.10
CA ASP A 18 -4.07 -4.01 2.41
C ASP A 18 -3.74 -3.05 1.26
N VAL A 19 -2.87 -2.06 1.50
CA VAL A 19 -2.38 -1.14 0.46
C VAL A 19 -1.73 -1.90 -0.69
N ALA A 20 -0.87 -2.88 -0.37
CA ALA A 20 -0.21 -3.69 -1.38
C ALA A 20 -1.17 -4.61 -2.14
N ALA A 21 -2.16 -5.18 -1.46
CA ALA A 21 -3.20 -5.98 -2.11
C ALA A 21 -4.01 -5.14 -3.11
N VAL A 22 -4.35 -3.90 -2.74
CA VAL A 22 -5.02 -2.97 -3.67
C VAL A 22 -4.12 -2.63 -4.85
N LEU A 23 -2.88 -2.21 -4.62
CA LEU A 23 -1.97 -1.86 -5.70
C LEU A 23 -1.75 -3.03 -6.66
N ARG A 24 -1.58 -4.27 -6.16
CA ARG A 24 -1.49 -5.47 -7.00
C ARG A 24 -2.72 -5.65 -7.88
N ARG A 25 -3.93 -5.53 -7.31
CA ARG A 25 -5.19 -5.63 -8.05
C ARG A 25 -5.36 -4.55 -9.11
N MET A 26 -4.72 -3.40 -8.92
CA MET A 26 -4.73 -2.26 -9.86
C MET A 26 -3.61 -2.32 -10.92
N GLY A 27 -2.88 -3.43 -11.02
CA GLY A 27 -1.76 -3.57 -11.97
C GLY A 27 -0.45 -2.97 -11.49
N GLY A 28 -0.26 -2.87 -10.17
CA GLY A 28 0.98 -2.44 -9.52
C GLY A 28 1.08 -0.95 -9.23
N SER A 29 0.19 -0.10 -9.78
CA SER A 29 0.15 1.34 -9.50
C SER A 29 -1.27 1.89 -9.53
N ALA A 30 -1.57 2.82 -8.64
CA ALA A 30 -2.86 3.51 -8.59
C ALA A 30 -2.71 4.93 -8.01
N HIS A 31 -3.75 5.74 -8.15
CA HIS A 31 -3.83 7.02 -7.47
C HIS A 31 -4.16 6.80 -5.98
N GLN A 32 -3.57 7.61 -5.08
CA GLN A 32 -3.73 7.52 -3.62
C GLN A 32 -5.20 7.46 -3.22
N LYS A 33 -6.04 8.29 -3.83
CA LYS A 33 -7.49 8.31 -3.57
C LYS A 33 -8.14 6.95 -3.83
N ASP A 34 -7.79 6.29 -4.92
CA ASP A 34 -8.34 4.98 -5.29
C ASP A 34 -7.85 3.91 -4.31
N VAL A 35 -6.57 3.98 -3.91
CA VAL A 35 -6.01 3.11 -2.88
C VAL A 35 -6.79 3.22 -1.57
N VAL A 36 -6.97 4.45 -1.08
CA VAL A 36 -7.70 4.72 0.18
C VAL A 36 -9.14 4.23 0.11
N GLN A 37 -9.84 4.49 -0.99
CA GLN A 37 -11.23 4.04 -1.16
C GLN A 37 -11.34 2.51 -1.19
N CYS A 38 -10.44 1.83 -1.88
CA CYS A 38 -10.43 0.38 -1.95
C CYS A 38 -10.07 -0.27 -0.61
N VAL A 39 -9.07 0.26 0.11
CA VAL A 39 -8.73 -0.23 1.46
C VAL A 39 -9.92 -0.04 2.41
N ALA A 40 -10.59 1.11 2.37
CA ALA A 40 -11.80 1.34 3.16
C ALA A 40 -12.92 0.35 2.81
N ALA A 41 -13.11 0.04 1.52
CA ALA A 41 -14.06 -0.97 1.08
C ALA A 41 -13.69 -2.38 1.58
N MET A 42 -12.41 -2.77 1.48
CA MET A 42 -11.89 -4.05 1.96
C MET A 42 -12.07 -4.22 3.48
N LYS A 43 -11.87 -3.16 4.26
CA LYS A 43 -12.13 -3.16 5.70
C LYS A 43 -13.61 -3.36 6.02
N ARG A 44 -14.51 -2.65 5.32
CA ARG A 44 -15.97 -2.84 5.48
C ARG A 44 -16.42 -4.25 5.13
N GLN A 45 -15.88 -4.83 4.06
CA GLN A 45 -16.17 -6.21 3.66
C GLN A 45 -15.76 -7.24 4.72
N ARG A 46 -14.73 -6.93 5.51
CA ARG A 46 -14.29 -7.75 6.66
C ARG A 46 -15.04 -7.45 7.96
N GLY A 47 -16.02 -6.53 7.95
CA GLY A 47 -16.74 -6.11 9.14
C GLY A 47 -15.91 -5.21 10.08
N GLU A 48 -14.80 -4.65 9.60
CA GLU A 48 -13.95 -3.76 10.39
C GLU A 48 -14.48 -2.32 10.36
N THR A 49 -14.33 -1.61 11.48
CA THR A 49 -14.61 -0.18 11.56
C THR A 49 -13.60 0.61 10.73
N VAL A 50 -14.10 1.46 9.83
CA VAL A 50 -13.29 2.42 9.09
C VAL A 50 -13.09 3.66 9.94
N ALA A 51 -11.87 3.85 10.45
CA ALA A 51 -11.50 5.02 11.23
C ALA A 51 -11.57 6.31 10.39
N GLN A 52 -11.93 7.44 11.02
CA GLN A 52 -12.05 8.73 10.34
C GLN A 52 -10.71 9.22 9.76
N ASP A 53 -9.60 8.85 10.40
CA ASP A 53 -8.23 9.20 10.04
C ASP A 53 -7.56 8.17 9.11
N LEU A 54 -8.32 7.21 8.55
CA LEU A 54 -7.77 6.12 7.73
C LEU A 54 -6.85 6.62 6.60
N THR A 55 -7.21 7.73 5.95
CA THR A 55 -6.39 8.33 4.90
C THR A 55 -4.98 8.66 5.40
N ASN A 56 -4.87 9.30 6.57
CA ASN A 56 -3.58 9.69 7.15
C ASN A 56 -2.76 8.45 7.52
N ARG A 57 -3.40 7.45 8.12
CA ARG A 57 -2.75 6.17 8.45
C ARG A 57 -2.22 5.43 7.22
N ILE A 58 -2.96 5.46 6.12
CA ILE A 58 -2.52 4.87 4.85
C ILE A 58 -1.31 5.63 4.28
N VAL A 59 -1.29 6.96 4.37
CA VAL A 59 -0.14 7.78 3.96
C VAL A 59 1.09 7.47 4.81
N GLU A 60 0.95 7.43 6.13
CA GLU A 60 2.05 7.09 7.05
C GLU A 60 2.64 5.70 6.76
N VAL A 61 1.77 4.72 6.50
CA VAL A 61 2.19 3.37 6.13
C VAL A 61 2.93 3.37 4.79
N PHE A 62 2.38 4.05 3.78
CA PHE A 62 3.02 4.17 2.47
C PHE A 62 4.41 4.82 2.57
N GLU A 63 4.56 5.83 3.44
CA GLU A 63 5.83 6.52 3.67
C GLU A 63 6.80 5.75 4.55
N ARG A 64 6.31 4.92 5.47
CA ARG A 64 7.14 4.04 6.31
C ARG A 64 7.74 2.88 5.52
N TYR A 65 6.96 2.25 4.67
CA TYR A 65 7.35 1.04 3.93
C TYR A 65 7.87 1.37 2.52
N ARG A 66 8.94 2.18 2.43
CA ARG A 66 9.54 2.61 1.15
C ARG A 66 10.26 1.49 0.38
N ASP A 67 10.58 0.42 1.09
CA ASP A 67 11.06 -0.85 0.56
C ASP A 67 9.96 -1.64 -0.18
N LEU A 68 8.69 -1.35 0.10
CA LEU A 68 7.53 -1.94 -0.57
C LEU A 68 6.87 -0.98 -1.57
N PHE A 69 6.90 0.31 -1.27
CA PHE A 69 6.13 1.32 -2.00
C PHE A 69 6.97 2.51 -2.45
N PHE A 70 6.63 3.05 -3.62
CA PHE A 70 7.28 4.26 -4.12
C PHE A 70 6.34 5.14 -4.94
N ARG A 71 6.79 6.38 -5.21
CA ARG A 71 6.10 7.35 -6.06
C ARG A 71 6.79 7.37 -7.42
N PRO A 72 6.21 6.80 -8.49
CA PRO A 72 6.86 6.74 -9.79
C PRO A 72 7.15 8.11 -10.43
N PHE A 73 6.44 9.16 -9.99
CA PHE A 73 6.60 10.53 -10.51
C PHE A 73 7.25 11.48 -9.49
N GLY A 74 7.91 10.95 -8.46
CA GLY A 74 8.63 11.75 -7.47
C GLY A 74 7.79 12.25 -6.29
N GLU A 75 8.40 13.12 -5.49
CA GLU A 75 7.79 13.68 -4.28
C GLU A 75 6.53 14.51 -4.58
N GLY A 76 5.56 14.50 -3.68
CA GLY A 76 4.26 15.15 -3.89
C GLY A 76 3.33 14.43 -4.87
N SER A 77 3.81 13.43 -5.61
CA SER A 77 2.94 12.63 -6.48
C SER A 77 1.92 11.84 -5.68
N MET A 78 0.67 11.96 -6.10
CA MET A 78 -0.45 11.15 -5.61
C MET A 78 -0.52 9.79 -6.30
N ARG A 79 0.36 9.50 -7.27
CA ARG A 79 0.43 8.18 -7.87
C ARG A 79 1.42 7.33 -7.10
N TRP A 80 0.93 6.19 -6.64
CA TRP A 80 1.64 5.26 -5.78
C TRP A 80 1.83 3.93 -6.52
N ALA A 81 2.91 3.23 -6.21
CA ALA A 81 3.24 1.97 -6.86
C ALA A 81 3.97 1.01 -5.92
N LEU A 82 3.89 -0.28 -6.23
CA LEU A 82 4.70 -1.33 -5.61
C LEU A 82 6.10 -1.33 -6.18
N GLN A 83 7.10 -1.50 -5.33
CA GLN A 83 8.48 -1.65 -5.76
C GLN A 83 8.63 -2.82 -6.76
N PRO A 84 9.53 -2.70 -7.75
CA PRO A 84 9.80 -3.78 -8.69
C PRO A 84 10.19 -5.08 -7.95
N GLY A 85 9.61 -6.21 -8.35
CA GLY A 85 9.84 -7.51 -7.70
C GLY A 85 8.97 -7.78 -6.46
N VAL A 86 8.12 -6.82 -6.07
CA VAL A 86 7.12 -6.98 -5.00
C VAL A 86 5.71 -7.23 -5.57
N ALA A 87 5.46 -6.76 -6.79
CA ALA A 87 4.18 -6.82 -7.49
C ALA A 87 3.81 -8.22 -7.99
#